data_AF-A0A9X6ZCD1-F1
#
_entry.id   AF-A0A9X6ZCD1-F1
#
_cell.length_a   1.000
_cell.length_b   1.000
_cell.length_c   1.000
_cell.angle_alpha   90.00
_cell.angle_beta   90.00
_cell.angle_gamma   90.00
#
_symmetry.space_group_name_H-M   'P 1'
#
loop_
_entity.id
_entity.type
_entity.pdbx_description
1 polymer ?
#
loop_
_entity_poly.entity_id
_entity_poly.type
_entity_poly.pdbx_seq_one_letter_code
_entity_poly.pdbx_strand_id
1 'polypeptide(L)'
;MAYTIVKYDMELWFDENKEVEVIKVVDCDLAISTNIMTDGKVYHVCAKYPQNNLIGVREIQLQSKPEDVEYEEHLTCPYCGEKDVDAWERSQDNDKIDCSMCGSEIEYSREVEITYSTKPIKRNNPIKL
;
A
#
# COMPACT_ATOMS: atom_id res chain seq x y z
N MET A 1 20.35 12.99 -18.82
CA MET A 1 20.10 14.01 -17.77
C MET A 1 20.27 13.29 -16.46
N ALA A 2 21.07 13.80 -15.53
CA ALA A 2 21.31 13.10 -14.26
C ALA A 2 20.15 13.35 -13.29
N TYR A 3 19.76 12.30 -12.56
CA TYR A 3 18.78 12.35 -11.49
C TYR A 3 19.41 11.91 -10.18
N THR A 4 18.94 12.48 -9.08
CA THR A 4 19.36 12.09 -7.72
C THR A 4 18.23 11.31 -7.06
N ILE A 5 18.49 10.04 -6.75
CA ILE A 5 17.61 9.21 -5.95
C ILE A 5 17.78 9.63 -4.49
N VAL A 6 16.68 10.02 -3.86
CA VAL A 6 16.62 10.48 -2.48
C VAL A 6 15.58 9.67 -1.72
N LYS A 7 15.75 9.56 -0.41
CA LYS A 7 14.68 9.03 0.44
C LYS A 7 13.45 9.92 0.32
N TYR A 8 12.28 9.30 0.19
CA TYR A 8 11.02 10.00 0.12
C TYR A 8 10.80 10.86 1.37
N ASP A 9 10.56 12.14 1.14
CA ASP A 9 10.12 13.10 2.14
C ASP A 9 9.02 13.97 1.49
N MET A 10 7.88 14.08 2.15
CA MET A 10 6.75 14.86 1.66
C MET A 10 7.06 16.36 1.68
N GLU A 11 7.92 16.82 2.59
CA GLU A 11 8.28 18.25 2.71
C GLU A 11 8.99 18.78 1.47
N LEU A 12 9.64 17.91 0.68
CA LEU A 12 10.30 18.28 -0.58
C LEU A 12 9.33 18.80 -1.66
N TRP A 13 8.02 18.57 -1.51
CA TRP A 13 7.01 19.18 -2.36
C TRP A 13 6.70 20.64 -2.00
N PHE A 14 7.07 21.08 -0.79
CA PHE A 14 6.69 22.37 -0.22
C PHE A 14 7.88 23.26 0.12
N ASP A 15 9.08 22.67 0.29
CA ASP A 15 10.31 23.39 0.60
C ASP A 15 11.46 22.89 -0.27
N GLU A 16 11.86 23.72 -1.25
CA GLU A 16 12.99 23.46 -2.14
C GLU A 16 14.34 23.49 -1.41
N ASN A 17 14.43 24.09 -0.22
CA ASN A 17 15.66 24.19 0.57
C ASN A 17 15.81 23.04 1.58
N LYS A 18 14.82 22.15 1.67
CA LYS A 18 14.86 21.00 2.56
C LYS A 18 16.06 20.11 2.24
N GLU A 19 16.83 19.77 3.28
CA GLU A 19 17.92 18.82 3.15
C GLU A 19 17.40 17.43 2.73
N VAL A 20 18.11 16.81 1.79
CA VAL A 20 17.74 15.50 1.24
C VAL A 20 18.71 14.42 1.67
N GLU A 21 18.17 13.24 2.03
CA GLU A 21 18.96 12.04 2.24
C GLU A 21 19.22 11.39 0.87
N VAL A 22 20.41 11.61 0.31
CA VAL A 22 20.81 11.09 -1.00
C VAL A 22 21.15 9.60 -0.90
N ILE A 23 20.54 8.80 -1.77
CA ILE A 23 20.82 7.36 -1.90
C ILE A 23 21.81 7.13 -3.04
N LYS A 24 21.53 7.68 -4.24
CA LYS A 24 22.37 7.44 -5.42
C LYS A 24 22.13 8.49 -6.52
N VAL A 25 23.14 8.75 -7.35
CA VAL A 25 22.99 9.54 -8.59
C VAL A 25 22.95 8.58 -9.78
N VAL A 26 22.00 8.78 -10.69
CA VAL A 26 21.78 7.96 -11.88
C VAL A 26 21.65 8.83 -13.14
N ASP A 27 21.91 8.26 -14.31
CA ASP A 27 21.86 8.95 -15.60
C ASP A 27 20.57 8.70 -16.39
N CYS A 28 19.63 7.94 -15.80
CA CYS A 28 18.33 7.60 -16.35
C CYS A 28 17.18 8.15 -15.46
N ASP A 29 16.05 8.41 -16.10
CA ASP A 29 14.80 8.67 -15.39
C ASP A 29 14.13 7.33 -15.02
N LEU A 30 13.54 7.24 -13.83
CA LEU A 30 12.87 6.05 -13.34
C LEU A 30 11.36 6.31 -13.26
N ALA A 31 10.54 5.40 -13.77
CA ALA A 31 9.09 5.54 -13.67
C ALA A 31 8.60 5.39 -12.22
N ILE A 32 7.53 6.12 -11.87
CA ILE A 32 6.80 5.87 -10.61
C ILE A 32 6.26 4.43 -10.64
N SER A 33 6.15 3.83 -9.47
CA SER A 33 5.75 2.43 -9.26
C SER A 33 6.79 1.39 -9.72
N THR A 34 8.02 1.81 -9.98
CA THR A 34 9.13 0.89 -10.29
C THR A 34 9.89 0.51 -9.02
N ASN A 35 10.26 -0.77 -8.90
CA ASN A 35 11.20 -1.25 -7.90
C ASN A 35 12.62 -1.24 -8.48
N ILE A 36 13.57 -0.67 -7.73
CA ILE A 36 14.99 -0.64 -8.09
C ILE A 36 15.82 -1.32 -7.00
N MET A 37 16.94 -1.93 -7.39
CA MET A 37 17.89 -2.53 -6.47
C MET A 37 19.23 -1.81 -6.55
N THR A 38 19.75 -1.36 -5.41
CA THR A 38 21.11 -0.84 -5.28
C THR A 38 21.66 -1.23 -3.91
N ASP A 39 22.94 -1.59 -3.87
CA ASP A 39 23.66 -1.89 -2.63
C ASP A 39 22.98 -2.99 -1.78
N GLY A 40 22.36 -3.96 -2.45
CA GLY A 40 21.65 -5.09 -1.82
C GLY A 40 20.29 -4.75 -1.23
N LYS A 41 19.84 -3.49 -1.37
CA LYS A 41 18.53 -3.02 -0.90
C LYS A 41 17.58 -2.77 -2.05
N VAL A 42 16.30 -2.95 -1.80
CA VAL A 42 15.23 -2.65 -2.77
C VAL A 42 14.55 -1.35 -2.36
N TYR A 43 14.31 -0.50 -3.35
CA TYR A 43 13.63 0.77 -3.19
C TYR A 43 12.47 0.88 -4.17
N HIS A 44 11.33 1.36 -3.71
CA HIS A 44 10.17 1.65 -4.55
C HIS A 44 10.12 3.13 -4.91
N VAL A 45 10.01 3.44 -6.20
CA VAL A 45 9.88 4.82 -6.71
C VAL A 45 8.46 5.32 -6.48
N CYS A 46 8.29 6.23 -5.53
CA CYS A 46 6.98 6.73 -5.12
C CYS A 46 6.77 8.23 -5.36
N ALA A 47 7.80 8.98 -5.78
CA ALA A 47 7.68 10.40 -6.08
C ALA A 47 8.71 10.87 -7.12
N LYS A 48 8.35 11.92 -7.86
CA LYS A 48 9.26 12.70 -8.69
C LYS A 48 9.16 14.16 -8.29
N TYR A 49 10.31 14.82 -8.17
CA TYR A 49 10.41 16.26 -7.92
C TYR A 49 11.12 16.89 -9.12
N PRO A 50 10.37 17.24 -10.20
CA PRO A 50 10.97 17.60 -11.49
C PRO A 50 11.83 18.86 -11.45
N GLN A 51 11.53 19.79 -10.54
CA GLN A 51 12.25 21.06 -10.39
C GLN A 51 13.73 20.84 -10.05
N ASN A 52 14.03 19.78 -9.30
CA ASN A 52 15.36 19.53 -8.74
C ASN A 52 15.98 18.21 -9.27
N ASN A 53 15.37 17.57 -10.28
CA ASN A 53 15.74 16.26 -10.80
C ASN A 53 15.86 15.18 -9.71
N LEU A 54 15.00 15.24 -8.69
CA LEU A 54 15.01 14.26 -7.60
C LEU A 54 13.97 13.18 -7.85
N ILE A 55 14.33 11.94 -7.49
CA ILE A 55 13.45 10.78 -7.51
C ILE A 55 13.32 10.28 -6.07
N GLY A 56 12.13 10.42 -5.50
CA GLY A 56 11.84 10.00 -4.13
C GLY A 56 11.53 8.51 -4.08
N VAL A 57 12.25 7.80 -3.20
CA VAL A 57 12.07 6.36 -3.02
C VAL A 57 11.87 5.97 -1.57
N ARG A 58 11.16 4.86 -1.33
CA ARG A 58 11.07 4.21 -0.01
C ARG A 58 11.81 2.89 -0.06
N GLU A 59 12.62 2.62 0.95
CA GLU A 59 13.22 1.28 1.13
C GLU A 59 12.10 0.29 1.44
N ILE A 60 12.09 -0.84 0.74
CA ILE A 60 11.12 -1.91 0.93
C ILE A 60 11.81 -3.26 1.09
N GLN A 61 11.13 -4.18 1.76
CA GLN A 61 11.46 -5.60 1.71
C GLN A 61 10.53 -6.27 0.71
N LEU A 62 11.08 -7.13 -0.14
CA LEU A 62 10.31 -7.81 -1.18
C LEU A 62 10.63 -9.30 -1.17
N GLN A 63 9.61 -10.11 -0.89
CA GLN A 63 9.69 -11.57 -0.90
C GLN A 63 9.66 -12.07 -2.36
N SER A 64 10.64 -12.89 -2.73
CA SER A 64 10.70 -13.49 -4.08
C SER A 64 9.72 -14.66 -4.26
N LYS A 65 9.34 -15.29 -3.15
CA LYS A 65 8.40 -16.41 -3.08
C LYS A 65 7.56 -16.21 -1.83
N PRO A 66 6.54 -15.35 -1.88
CA PRO A 66 5.69 -15.15 -0.73
C PRO A 66 4.80 -16.37 -0.48
N GLU A 67 4.32 -16.50 0.74
CA GLU A 67 3.23 -17.40 1.10
C GLU A 67 1.90 -16.63 1.04
N ASP A 68 0.80 -17.36 0.90
CA ASP A 68 -0.53 -16.76 0.95
C ASP A 68 -0.79 -16.17 2.34
N VAL A 69 -1.51 -15.06 2.38
CA VAL A 69 -1.96 -14.41 3.62
C VAL A 69 -3.46 -14.65 3.73
N GLU A 70 -3.88 -15.35 4.78
CA GLU A 70 -5.27 -15.74 4.98
C GLU A 70 -5.82 -15.17 6.30
N TYR A 71 -7.07 -14.71 6.28
CA TYR A 71 -7.85 -14.33 7.48
C TYR A 71 -7.22 -13.27 8.40
N GLU A 72 -6.46 -12.33 7.82
CA GLU A 72 -5.91 -11.18 8.54
C GLU A 72 -6.92 -10.02 8.66
N GLU A 73 -6.74 -9.17 9.67
CA GLU A 73 -7.58 -7.98 9.91
C GLU A 73 -7.51 -6.95 8.76
N HIS A 74 -6.36 -6.87 8.09
CA HIS A 74 -6.11 -5.97 6.98
C HIS A 74 -5.73 -6.74 5.72
N LEU A 75 -6.06 -6.19 4.55
CA LEU A 75 -5.53 -6.67 3.28
C LEU A 75 -4.02 -6.44 3.27
N THR A 76 -3.27 -7.51 3.48
CA THR A 76 -1.81 -7.47 3.63
C THR A 76 -1.16 -7.99 2.35
N CYS A 77 -0.25 -7.21 1.77
CA CYS A 77 0.47 -7.62 0.57
C CYS A 77 1.44 -8.77 0.91
N PRO A 78 1.28 -9.97 0.31
CA PRO A 78 2.16 -11.11 0.56
C PRO A 78 3.62 -10.84 0.16
N TYR A 79 3.85 -9.95 -0.83
CA TYR A 79 5.18 -9.64 -1.33
C TYR A 79 5.99 -8.71 -0.42
N CYS A 80 5.37 -7.67 0.16
CA CYS A 80 6.11 -6.65 0.93
C CYS A 80 5.64 -6.47 2.38
N GLY A 81 4.53 -7.11 2.77
CA GLY A 81 3.95 -6.99 4.11
C GLY A 81 3.20 -5.68 4.38
N GLU A 82 3.03 -4.81 3.38
CA GLU A 82 2.21 -3.59 3.51
C GLU A 82 0.77 -3.96 3.87
N LYS A 83 0.20 -3.24 4.84
CA LYS A 83 -1.19 -3.41 5.27
C LYS A 83 -2.03 -2.27 4.72
N ASP A 84 -2.97 -2.59 3.83
CA ASP A 84 -3.95 -1.62 3.33
C ASP A 84 -5.04 -1.40 4.40
N VAL A 85 -4.86 -0.32 5.18
CA VAL A 85 -5.78 0.05 6.27
C VAL A 85 -7.13 0.58 5.76
N ASP A 86 -7.19 1.01 4.50
CA ASP A 86 -8.39 1.52 3.84
C ASP A 86 -9.09 0.45 2.99
N ALA A 87 -8.66 -0.82 3.09
CA ALA A 87 -9.24 -1.93 2.35
C ALA A 87 -10.74 -2.14 2.62
N TRP A 88 -11.27 -1.60 3.72
CA TRP A 88 -12.70 -1.62 4.04
C TRP A 88 -13.54 -0.78 3.05
N GLU A 89 -12.95 0.24 2.41
CA GLU A 89 -13.60 1.12 1.42
C GLU A 89 -13.77 0.45 0.05
N ARG A 90 -13.17 -0.73 -0.13
CA ARG A 90 -13.24 -1.46 -1.40
C ARG A 90 -14.66 -1.91 -1.71
N SER A 91 -15.05 -1.71 -2.97
CA SER A 91 -16.41 -1.95 -3.46
C SER A 91 -16.69 -3.42 -3.77
N GLN A 92 -15.65 -4.22 -4.00
CA GLN A 92 -15.74 -5.65 -4.28
C GLN A 92 -15.29 -6.46 -3.08
N ASP A 93 -15.89 -7.64 -2.91
CA ASP A 93 -15.41 -8.62 -1.93
C ASP A 93 -14.28 -9.49 -2.48
N ASN A 94 -14.13 -9.57 -3.81
CA ASN A 94 -13.05 -10.32 -4.46
C ASN A 94 -12.61 -9.59 -5.73
N ASP A 95 -11.32 -9.30 -5.89
CA ASP A 95 -10.76 -8.66 -7.08
C ASP A 95 -9.22 -8.77 -7.11
N LYS A 96 -8.59 -8.21 -8.14
CA LYS A 96 -7.13 -8.00 -8.24
C LYS A 96 -6.78 -6.52 -8.09
N ILE A 97 -5.69 -6.26 -7.38
CA ILE A 97 -5.22 -4.89 -7.11
C ILE A 97 -3.70 -4.82 -7.19
N ASP A 98 -3.18 -3.64 -7.46
CA ASP A 98 -1.75 -3.36 -7.28
C ASP A 98 -1.51 -2.85 -5.86
N CYS A 99 -0.52 -3.44 -5.17
CA CYS A 99 -0.08 -2.96 -3.87
C CYS A 99 0.49 -1.54 -3.99
N SER A 100 -0.04 -0.59 -3.22
CA SER A 100 0.39 0.82 -3.23
C SER A 100 1.84 1.05 -2.79
N MET A 101 2.43 0.09 -2.05
CA MET A 101 3.78 0.21 -1.51
C MET A 101 4.85 -0.42 -2.41
N CYS A 102 4.56 -1.55 -3.07
CA CYS A 102 5.56 -2.25 -3.90
C CYS A 102 5.17 -2.41 -5.37
N GLY A 103 3.94 -2.06 -5.75
CA GLY A 103 3.42 -2.19 -7.12
C GLY A 103 3.18 -3.63 -7.58
N SER A 104 3.23 -4.62 -6.69
CA SER A 104 2.93 -6.02 -7.04
C SER A 104 1.42 -6.21 -7.20
N GLU A 105 0.99 -6.88 -8.25
CA GLU A 105 -0.41 -7.32 -8.42
C GLU A 105 -0.71 -8.46 -7.43
N ILE A 106 -1.81 -8.33 -6.71
CA ILE A 106 -2.28 -9.30 -5.72
C ILE A 106 -3.79 -9.54 -5.90
N GLU A 107 -4.21 -10.78 -5.68
CA GLU A 107 -5.63 -11.12 -5.58
C GLU A 107 -6.04 -11.01 -4.10
N TYR A 108 -7.26 -10.51 -3.85
CA TYR A 108 -7.80 -10.47 -2.49
C TYR A 108 -9.23 -10.98 -2.46
N SER A 109 -9.62 -11.49 -1.29
CA SER A 109 -10.99 -11.83 -0.92
C SER A 109 -11.29 -11.31 0.48
N ARG A 110 -12.52 -10.84 0.72
CA ARG A 110 -13.01 -10.40 2.04
C ARG A 110 -14.13 -11.33 2.51
N GLU A 111 -14.01 -11.82 3.74
CA GLU A 111 -15.09 -12.51 4.45
C GLU A 111 -15.74 -11.55 5.46
N VAL A 112 -17.05 -11.34 5.36
CA VAL A 112 -17.81 -10.46 6.26
C VAL A 112 -18.76 -11.29 7.10
N GLU A 113 -18.52 -11.33 8.41
CA GLU A 113 -19.44 -11.99 9.36
C GLU A 113 -20.48 -10.98 9.89
N ILE A 114 -21.77 -11.26 9.66
CA ILE A 114 -22.88 -10.48 10.21
C ILE A 114 -23.58 -11.30 11.30
N THR A 115 -23.53 -10.82 12.54
CA THR A 115 -24.18 -11.48 13.69
C THR A 115 -25.29 -10.62 14.30
N TYR A 116 -26.34 -11.27 14.80
CA TYR A 116 -27.52 -10.60 15.36
C TYR A 116 -27.73 -10.99 16.83
N SER A 117 -28.08 -10.00 17.64
CA SER A 117 -28.57 -10.19 19.00
C SER A 117 -29.92 -9.51 19.16
N THR A 118 -30.88 -10.20 19.76
CA THR A 118 -32.21 -9.64 20.01
C THR A 118 -32.56 -9.76 21.49
N LYS A 119 -33.41 -8.84 21.96
CA LYS A 119 -33.96 -8.87 23.32
C LYS A 119 -35.49 -8.79 23.24
N PRO A 120 -36.23 -9.56 24.06
CA PRO A 120 -37.68 -9.52 24.05
C PRO A 120 -38.18 -8.18 24.62
N ILE A 121 -39.12 -7.53 23.92
CA ILE A 121 -39.74 -6.26 24.37
C ILE A 121 -41.21 -6.47 24.73
N LYS A 122 -42.00 -7.03 23.82
CA LYS A 122 -43.43 -7.27 24.04
C LYS A 122 -43.91 -8.45 23.19
N ARG A 123 -44.60 -9.39 23.80
CA ARG A 123 -45.26 -10.49 23.10
C ARG A 123 -46.59 -9.99 22.52
N ASN A 124 -46.90 -10.35 21.27
CA ASN A 124 -48.24 -10.11 20.72
C ASN A 124 -49.26 -11.05 21.37
N ASN A 125 -50.48 -10.58 21.58
CA ASN A 125 -51.54 -11.38 22.18
C ASN A 125 -52.29 -12.15 21.10
N PRO A 126 -52.45 -13.48 21.22
CA PRO A 126 -53.22 -14.25 20.25
C PRO A 126 -54.72 -13.93 20.36
N ILE A 127 -55.41 -13.88 19.23
CA ILE A 127 -56.88 -13.78 19.19
C ILE A 127 -57.43 -15.21 19.17
N LYS A 128 -58.44 -15.46 20.00
CA LYS A 128 -59.17 -16.72 19.99
C LYS A 128 -60.27 -16.63 18.91
N LEU A 129 -60.26 -17.58 17.98
CA LEU A 129 -61.31 -17.72 16.95
C LEU A 129 -62.60 -18.27 17.56
#